data_AF-A0A5C7RHW6-F1
#
_entry.id   AF-A0A5C7RHW6-F1
#
_cell.length_a   1.000
_cell.length_b   1.000
_cell.length_c   1.000
_cell.angle_alpha   90.00
_cell.angle_beta   90.00
_cell.angle_gamma   90.00
#
_symmetry.space_group_name_H-M   'P 1'
#
loop_
_entity.id
_entity.type
_entity.pdbx_description
1 polymer ?
#
loop_
_entity_poly.entity_id
_entity_poly.type
_entity_poly.pdbx_seq_one_letter_code
_entity_poly.pdbx_strand_id
1 'polypeptide(L)'
;MELLTLEHFAGCLNETFSAALNDMDVPFVLVEARPLPTRPQQNPMRAPFSLLFRNTSSFLFPQQTYTLRHPRVGEVGIFLVPVAQERGGFLYQAVFN
;
A
#
# COMPACT_ATOMS: atom_id res chain seq x y z
N MET A 1 17.72 -6.49 -4.71
CA MET A 1 16.36 -6.02 -4.37
C MET A 1 16.54 -4.82 -3.47
N GLU A 2 16.01 -3.67 -3.88
CA GLU A 2 16.05 -2.45 -3.07
C GLU A 2 15.04 -2.58 -1.92
N LEU A 3 15.44 -2.12 -0.73
CA LEU A 3 14.59 -2.19 0.45
C LEU A 3 13.60 -1.03 0.44
N LEU A 4 12.30 -1.32 0.37
CA LEU A 4 11.25 -0.31 0.43
C LEU A 4 11.19 0.36 1.81
N THR A 5 11.29 1.69 1.84
CA THR A 5 11.19 2.56 3.02
C THR A 5 9.99 3.48 2.91
N LEU A 6 9.61 4.13 4.03
CA LEU A 6 8.54 5.12 4.05
C LEU A 6 8.80 6.29 3.10
N GLU A 7 10.06 6.70 2.92
CA GLU A 7 10.45 7.85 2.10
C GLU A 7 10.08 7.66 0.62
N HIS A 8 10.13 6.43 0.11
CA HIS A 8 9.67 6.11 -1.25
C HIS A 8 8.18 6.43 -1.45
N PHE A 9 7.36 6.33 -0.40
CA PHE A 9 5.90 6.49 -0.49
C PHE A 9 5.38 7.82 0.06
N ALA A 10 6.08 8.45 1.00
CA ALA A 10 5.61 9.67 1.66
C ALA A 10 5.33 10.81 0.67
N GLY A 11 6.13 10.93 -0.39
CA GLY A 11 5.90 11.89 -1.48
C GLY A 11 4.74 11.54 -2.42
N CYS A 12 4.18 10.32 -2.31
CA CYS A 12 3.12 9.82 -3.18
C CYS A 12 1.72 9.92 -2.55
N LEU A 13 1.54 10.69 -1.47
CA LEU A 13 0.23 10.87 -0.84
C LEU A 13 -0.78 11.49 -1.81
N ASN A 14 -1.96 10.90 -1.84
CA ASN A 14 -3.07 11.16 -2.76
C ASN A 14 -2.77 10.87 -4.24
N GLU A 15 -1.63 10.22 -4.55
CA GLU A 15 -1.32 9.73 -5.88
C GLU A 15 -1.87 8.30 -6.07
N THR A 16 -2.12 7.93 -7.32
CA THR A 16 -2.73 6.64 -7.70
C THR A 16 -1.68 5.61 -8.07
N PHE A 17 -1.73 4.47 -7.41
CA PHE A 17 -1.00 3.25 -7.77
C PHE A 17 -1.92 2.36 -8.60
N SER A 18 -1.45 1.88 -9.75
CA SER A 18 -2.24 0.98 -10.60
C SER A 18 -1.89 -0.47 -10.30
N ALA A 19 -2.87 -1.26 -9.88
CA ALA A 19 -2.72 -2.68 -9.65
C ALA A 19 -3.12 -3.47 -10.90
N ALA A 20 -2.26 -4.37 -11.38
CA ALA A 20 -2.63 -5.29 -12.46
C ALA A 20 -3.42 -6.47 -11.89
N LEU A 21 -4.73 -6.57 -12.19
CA LEU A 21 -5.58 -7.72 -11.85
C LEU A 21 -6.35 -8.19 -13.08
N ASN A 22 -6.23 -9.47 -13.45
CA ASN A 22 -7.01 -10.08 -14.54
C ASN A 22 -7.06 -9.22 -15.81
N ASP A 23 -5.90 -8.76 -16.27
CA ASP A 23 -5.72 -7.87 -17.43
C ASP A 23 -6.33 -6.46 -17.31
N MET A 24 -6.80 -6.09 -16.12
CA MET A 24 -7.33 -4.76 -15.81
C MET A 24 -6.37 -3.99 -14.89
N ASP A 25 -6.30 -2.68 -15.12
CA ASP A 25 -5.64 -1.72 -14.24
C ASP A 25 -6.64 -1.20 -13.19
N VAL A 26 -6.42 -1.58 -11.93
CA VAL A 26 -7.28 -1.21 -10.81
C VAL A 26 -6.60 -0.10 -9.98
N PRO A 27 -7.23 1.07 -9.81
CA PRO A 27 -6.61 2.19 -9.11
C PRO A 27 -6.68 2.03 -7.58
N PHE A 28 -5.56 2.26 -6.91
CA PHE A 28 -5.44 2.38 -5.46
C PHE A 28 -4.79 3.73 -5.12
N VAL A 29 -5.54 4.62 -4.48
CA VAL A 29 -5.02 5.94 -4.07
C VAL A 29 -4.36 5.80 -2.71
N LEU A 30 -3.09 6.21 -2.58
CA LEU A 30 -2.41 6.22 -1.28
C LEU A 30 -2.96 7.37 -0.43
N VAL A 31 -3.72 7.08 0.62
CA VAL A 31 -4.36 8.10 1.48
C VAL A 31 -3.63 8.33 2.80
N GLU A 32 -2.80 7.38 3.23
CA GLU A 32 -1.95 7.55 4.42
C GLU A 32 -0.63 6.80 4.24
N ALA A 33 0.47 7.42 4.68
CA ALA A 33 1.77 6.79 4.79
C ALA A 33 2.39 7.27 6.11
N ARG A 34 2.60 6.35 7.06
CA ARG A 34 3.04 6.72 8.42
C ARG A 34 4.03 5.73 9.01
N PRO A 35 4.97 6.18 9.86
CA PRO A 35 5.82 5.28 10.62
C PRO A 35 5.00 4.48 11.63
N LEU A 36 5.48 3.29 11.97
CA LEU A 36 4.97 2.46 13.06
C LEU A 36 5.97 2.43 14.22
N PRO A 37 5.51 2.19 15.46
CA PRO A 37 6.42 2.06 16.59
C PRO A 37 7.35 0.86 16.43
N THR A 38 8.66 1.09 16.53
CA THR A 38 9.67 0.02 16.69
C THR A 38 9.72 -0.42 18.15
N ARG A 39 9.66 -1.74 18.39
CA ARG A 39 9.98 -2.28 19.72
C ARG A 39 11.50 -2.40 19.87
N PRO A 40 12.11 -1.97 21.00
CA PRO A 40 13.57 -1.96 21.19
C PRO A 40 14.27 -3.32 21.03
N GLN A 41 13.55 -4.42 21.25
CA GLN A 41 14.09 -5.79 21.12
C GLN A 41 14.05 -6.34 19.69
N GLN A 42 13.38 -5.65 18.78
CA GLN A 42 13.40 -5.98 17.37
C GLN A 42 14.52 -5.16 16.75
N ASN A 43 15.47 -5.81 16.08
CA ASN A 43 16.46 -5.16 15.22
C ASN A 43 15.96 -5.29 13.77
N PRO A 44 14.91 -4.55 13.37
CA PRO A 44 14.27 -4.75 12.09
C PRO A 44 15.21 -4.33 10.97
N MET A 45 15.03 -4.94 9.79
CA MET A 45 15.82 -4.61 8.62
C MET A 45 15.52 -3.19 8.09
N ARG A 46 14.37 -2.61 8.46
CA ARG A 46 13.94 -1.22 8.17
C ARG A 46 13.16 -0.63 9.35
N ALA A 47 13.04 0.70 9.38
CA ALA A 47 12.01 1.33 10.21
C ALA A 47 10.62 0.89 9.70
N PRO A 48 9.74 0.34 10.54
CA PRO A 48 8.45 -0.16 10.15
C PRO A 48 7.51 1.01 9.82
N PHE A 49 6.63 0.80 8.86
CA PHE A 49 5.66 1.79 8.43
C PHE A 49 4.40 1.12 7.89
N SER A 50 3.31 1.87 7.87
CA SER A 50 2.06 1.45 7.24
C SER A 50 1.67 2.38 6.12
N LEU A 51 1.11 1.81 5.06
CA LEU A 51 0.44 2.52 3.99
C LEU A 51 -1.05 2.19 4.04
N LEU A 52 -1.91 3.18 3.81
CA LEU A 52 -3.34 2.99 3.64
C LEU A 52 -3.73 3.45 2.24
N PHE A 53 -4.36 2.55 1.49
CA PHE A 53 -4.86 2.81 0.16
C PHE A 53 -6.38 2.81 0.16
N ARG A 54 -6.97 3.69 -0.64
CA ARG A 54 -8.39 3.68 -0.98
C ARG A 54 -8.58 3.14 -2.38
N ASN A 55 -9.55 2.25 -2.54
CA ASN A 55 -10.05 1.83 -3.84
C ASN A 55 -11.55 2.09 -3.91
N THR A 56 -12.03 2.59 -5.05
CA THR A 56 -13.43 3.03 -5.23
C THR A 56 -14.33 1.98 -5.90
N SER A 57 -13.85 0.75 -6.05
CA SER A 57 -14.66 -0.36 -6.56
C SER A 57 -15.83 -0.65 -5.64
N SER A 58 -16.98 -0.99 -6.22
CA SER A 58 -18.12 -1.52 -5.49
C SER A 58 -17.90 -2.94 -4.96
N PHE A 59 -16.84 -3.62 -5.43
CA PHE A 59 -16.49 -4.98 -5.03
C PHE A 59 -15.28 -4.98 -4.10
N LEU A 60 -15.31 -5.88 -3.13
CA LEU A 60 -14.18 -6.13 -2.23
C LEU A 60 -13.10 -6.92 -2.98
N PHE A 61 -11.90 -6.37 -3.04
CA PHE A 61 -10.73 -7.12 -3.49
C PHE A 61 -10.14 -7.93 -2.32
N PRO A 62 -9.69 -9.18 -2.56
CA PRO A 62 -9.23 -10.05 -1.49
C PRO A 62 -7.89 -9.58 -0.90
N GLN A 63 -7.57 -10.11 0.28
CA GLN A 63 -6.24 -9.94 0.86
C GLN A 63 -5.20 -10.75 0.06
N GLN A 64 -4.23 -10.07 -0.55
CA GLN A 64 -3.15 -10.71 -1.31
C GLN A 64 -2.03 -9.71 -1.62
N THR A 65 -0.95 -10.19 -2.25
CA THR A 65 0.07 -9.31 -2.85
C THR A 65 -0.42 -8.81 -4.19
N TYR A 66 -0.46 -7.48 -4.34
CA TYR A 66 -0.76 -6.81 -5.59
C TYR A 66 0.50 -6.24 -6.21
N THR A 67 0.69 -6.45 -7.51
CA THR A 67 1.71 -5.75 -8.29
C THR A 67 1.22 -4.33 -8.55
N LEU A 68 1.72 -3.37 -7.78
CA LEU A 68 1.37 -1.96 -7.89
C LEU A 68 2.41 -1.21 -8.73
N ARG A 69 1.95 -0.41 -9.67
CA ARG A 69 2.77 0.44 -10.54
C ARG A 69 2.55 1.91 -10.22
N HIS A 70 3.64 2.65 -10.08
CA HIS A 70 3.63 4.10 -9.87
C HIS A 70 4.86 4.77 -10.49
N PRO A 71 4.75 5.94 -11.16
CA PRO A 71 5.89 6.56 -11.86
C PRO A 71 7.12 6.84 -10.98
N ARG A 72 6.94 7.19 -9.70
CA ARG A 72 8.04 7.48 -8.77
C ARG A 72 8.63 6.23 -8.09
N VAL A 73 7.79 5.21 -7.85
CA VAL A 73 8.16 4.02 -7.06
C VAL A 73 8.52 2.82 -7.94
N GLY A 74 8.11 2.85 -9.20
CA GLY A 74 8.24 1.73 -10.13
C GLY A 74 7.14 0.70 -9.93
N GLU A 75 7.47 -0.55 -10.26
CA GLU A 75 6.59 -1.71 -10.11
C GLU A 75 7.02 -2.51 -8.87
N VAL A 76 6.11 -2.65 -7.90
CA VAL A 76 6.40 -3.28 -6.60
C VAL A 76 5.26 -4.20 -6.17
N GLY A 77 5.60 -5.36 -5.62
CA GLY A 77 4.63 -6.25 -4.98
C GLY A 77 4.31 -5.76 -3.56
N ILE A 78 3.06 -5.36 -3.29
CA ILE A 78 2.59 -4.91 -1.98
C ILE A 78 1.49 -5.81 -1.46
N PHE A 79 1.69 -6.39 -0.28
CA PHE A 79 0.66 -7.17 0.41
C PHE A 79 -0.40 -6.24 1.00
N LEU A 80 -1.61 -6.27 0.43
CA LEU A 80 -2.73 -5.45 0.86
C LEU A 80 -3.77 -6.28 1.61
N VAL A 81 -4.20 -5.75 2.74
CA VAL A 81 -5.26 -6.31 3.59
C VAL A 81 -6.45 -5.33 3.58
N PRO A 82 -7.67 -5.73 3.20
CA PRO A 82 -8.84 -4.89 3.38
C PRO A 82 -9.13 -4.70 4.87
N VAL A 83 -9.25 -3.45 5.32
CA VAL A 83 -9.39 -3.10 6.74
C VAL A 83 -10.71 -2.39 7.07
N ALA A 84 -11.35 -1.76 6.07
CA ALA A 84 -12.65 -1.12 6.26
C ALA A 84 -13.41 -0.96 4.94
N GLN A 85 -14.75 -0.88 5.04
CA GLN A 85 -15.62 -0.41 3.98
C GLN A 85 -15.99 1.06 4.23
N GLU A 86 -15.93 1.89 3.20
CA GLU A 86 -16.36 3.28 3.22
C GLU A 86 -17.52 3.50 2.22
N ARG A 87 -18.21 4.65 2.31
CA ARG A 87 -19.33 4.98 1.41
C ARG A 87 -18.97 4.93 -0.08
N GLY A 88 -17.70 5.12 -0.42
CA GLY A 88 -17.20 5.16 -1.80
C GLY A 88 -16.30 3.99 -2.19
N GLY A 89 -16.19 2.93 -1.39
CA GLY A 89 -15.33 1.77 -1.68
C GLY A 89 -14.73 1.14 -0.44
N PHE A 90 -13.46 0.75 -0.49
CA PHE A 90 -12.78 0.02 0.57
C PHE A 90 -11.39 0.60 0.86
N LEU A 91 -10.96 0.47 2.12
CA LEU A 91 -9.61 0.79 2.58
C LEU A 91 -8.78 -0.47 2.71
N TYR A 92 -7.52 -0.37 2.28
CA TYR A 92 -6.55 -1.45 2.25
C TYR A 92 -5.26 -1.02 2.91
N GLN A 93 -4.73 -1.84 3.81
CA GLN A 93 -3.50 -1.54 4.52
C GLN A 93 -2.36 -2.45 4.04
N ALA A 94 -1.17 -1.85 3.90
CA ALA A 94 0.09 -2.57 3.85
C ALA A 94 0.91 -2.23 5.10
N VAL A 95 1.58 -3.23 5.66
CA VAL A 95 2.52 -3.05 6.78
C VAL A 95 3.89 -3.59 6.37
N PHE A 96 4.89 -2.75 6.51
CA PHE A 96 6.29 -3.08 6.26
C PHE A 96 7.02 -3.11 7.61
N ASN A 97 7.65 -4.25 7.93
CA ASN A 97 8.47 -4.46 9.14
C ASN A 97 9.95 -4.60 8.80
#